data_AF-A0A3M2GWZ5-F1
#
_entry.id   AF-A0A3M2GWZ5-F1
#
_cell.length_a   1.000
_cell.length_b   1.000
_cell.length_c   1.000
_cell.angle_alpha   90.00
_cell.angle_beta   90.00
_cell.angle_gamma   90.00
#
_symmetry.space_group_name_H-M   'P 1'
#
loop_
_entity.id
_entity.type
_entity.pdbx_description
1 polymer ?
#
loop_
_entity_poly.entity_id
_entity_poly.type
_entity_poly.pdbx_seq_one_letter_code
_entity_poly.pdbx_strand_id
1 'polypeptide(L)' 'MKKKLPIGIANFETMIRDGYVYVDKTRWIYKMVS' A
#
# COMPACT_ATOMS: atom_id res chain seq x y z
N MET A 1 12.51 -3.66 -13.37
CA MET A 1 11.14 -4.19 -13.19
C MET A 1 10.26 -3.15 -12.51
N LYS A 2 9.01 -2.97 -12.95
CA LYS A 2 8.03 -2.14 -12.22
C LYS A 2 7.62 -2.87 -10.94
N LYS A 3 7.62 -2.19 -9.80
CA LYS A 3 7.17 -2.75 -8.50
C LYS A 3 5.64 -2.84 -8.48
N LYS A 4 5.08 -3.90 -7.89
CA LYS A 4 3.62 -4.10 -7.77
C LYS A 4 3.06 -3.20 -6.67
N LEU A 5 2.08 -2.36 -7.00
CA LEU A 5 1.38 -1.50 -6.03
C LEU A 5 0.20 -2.27 -5.39
N PRO A 6 -0.04 -2.12 -4.08
CA PRO A 6 -1.13 -2.82 -3.38
C PRO A 6 -2.48 -2.11 -3.60
N ILE A 7 -2.90 -1.96 -4.85
CA ILE A 7 -4.19 -1.35 -5.19
C ILE A 7 -5.24 -2.46 -5.19
N GLY A 8 -6.28 -2.34 -4.35
CA GLY A 8 -7.32 -3.36 -4.21
C GLY A 8 -6.91 -4.59 -3.39
N ILE A 9 -5.71 -4.62 -2.83
CA ILE A 9 -5.24 -5.66 -1.90
C ILE A 9 -5.20 -5.06 -0.49
N ALA A 10 -5.95 -5.67 0.43
CA ALA A 10 -5.97 -5.29 1.85
C ALA A 10 -5.38 -6.37 2.78
N ASN A 11 -5.08 -7.57 2.26
CA ASN A 11 -4.54 -8.67 3.03
C ASN A 11 -3.00 -8.63 3.05
N PHE A 12 -2.41 -8.65 4.24
CA PHE A 12 -0.97 -8.59 4.44
C PHE A 12 -0.21 -9.84 3.96
N GLU A 13 -0.78 -11.03 4.14
CA GLU A 13 -0.17 -12.29 3.70
C GLU A 13 0.02 -12.29 2.18
N THR A 14 -1.04 -11.94 1.42
CA THR A 14 -0.98 -11.81 -0.03
C THR A 14 0.05 -10.78 -0.46
N MET A 15 0.11 -9.63 0.23
CA MET A 15 1.08 -8.57 -0.08
C MET A 15 2.52 -9.07 0.06
N ILE A 16 2.81 -9.80 1.13
CA ILE A 16 4.15 -10.33 1.42
C ILE A 16 4.51 -11.43 0.41
N ARG A 17 3.63 -12.42 0.23
CA ARG A 17 3.89 -13.58 -0.63
C ARG A 17 4.08 -13.19 -2.10
N ASP A 18 3.30 -12.23 -2.59
CA ASP A 18 3.28 -11.87 -4.01
C ASP A 18 4.21 -10.69 -4.35
N GLY A 19 4.94 -10.16 -3.35
CA GLY A 19 5.97 -9.14 -3.53
C GLY A 19 5.43 -7.72 -3.79
N TYR A 20 4.35 -7.34 -3.12
CA TYR A 20 3.80 -5.98 -3.19
C TYR A 20 4.61 -5.00 -2.35
N VAL A 21 4.63 -3.74 -2.76
CA VAL A 21 5.30 -2.69 -1.98
C VAL A 21 4.43 -2.19 -0.84
N TYR A 22 5.08 -1.90 0.29
CA TYR A 22 4.49 -1.09 1.34
C TYR A 22 4.40 0.37 0.88
N VAL A 23 3.26 1.02 1.16
CA VAL A 23 3.02 2.43 0.83
C VAL A 23 2.56 3.15 2.08
N ASP A 24 3.39 4.03 2.62
CA ASP A 24 2.99 4.93 3.70
C ASP A 24 2.12 6.07 3.15
N LYS A 25 0.91 6.21 3.69
CA LYS A 25 -0.07 7.22 3.31
C LYS A 25 -0.40 8.18 4.44
N THR A 26 0.27 8.07 5.59
CA THR A 26 -0.04 8.79 6.82
C THR A 26 -0.17 10.29 6.59
N ARG A 27 0.82 10.92 5.95
CA ARG A 27 0.81 12.36 5.62
C ARG A 27 -0.43 12.79 4.82
N TRP A 28 -0.83 11.98 3.84
CA TRP A 28 -1.93 12.32 2.94
C TRP A 28 -3.28 12.17 3.64
N ILE A 29 -3.42 11.16 4.50
CA ILE A 29 -4.63 10.99 5.34
C ILE A 29 -4.82 12.23 6.21
N TYR A 30 -3.77 12.68 6.92
CA TYR A 30 -3.84 13.91 7.72
C TYR A 30 -4.28 15.14 6.91
N LYS A 31 -3.80 15.28 5.67
CA LYS A 31 -4.19 16.37 4.78
C LYS A 31 -5.65 16.29 4.31
N MET A 32 -6.24 15.09 4.24
CA MET A 32 -7.62 14.90 3.76
C MET A 32 -8.67 15.09 4.85
N VAL A 33 -8.31 14.85 6.12
CA VAL A 33 -9.23 14.96 7.27
C VAL A 33 -9.16 16.32 7.97
N SER A 34 -8.27 17.22 7.53
CA SER A 34 -8.11 18.60 7.99
C SER A 34 -8.83 19.59 7.09
#